data_AF-A0A5S4W8F3-F1
#
_entry.id   AF-A0A5S4W8F3-F1
#
_cell.length_a   1.000
_cell.length_b   1.000
_cell.length_c   1.000
_cell.angle_alpha   90.00
_cell.angle_beta   90.00
_cell.angle_gamma   90.00
#
_symmetry.space_group_name_H-M   'P 1'
#
loop_
_entity.id
_entity.type
_entity.pdbx_description
1 polymer ?
#
loop_
_entity_poly.entity_id
_entity_poly.type
_entity_poly.pdbx_seq_one_letter_code
_entity_poly.pdbx_strand_id
1 'polypeptide(L)'
;MQAHVHDALASGTTQTKGQQHPIKLYLVVWGWLFVLSTCSYLVDYFGLHGHLRWSLILLFMVLKAGLIVAVFMHMAWERLALAYAILLPPVLVLVFVAIMVFEADYTHLLRVLFFAPTA
;
A
#
# COMPACT_ATOMS: atom_id res chain seq x y z
N MET A 1 -56.09 -23.22 -31.05
CA MET A 1 -55.86 -21.77 -31.16
C MET A 1 -56.15 -21.16 -29.80
N GLN A 2 -55.24 -20.33 -29.27
CA GLN A 2 -55.25 -19.63 -27.96
C GLN A 2 -54.96 -20.53 -26.73
N ALA A 3 -54.10 -20.22 -25.77
CA ALA A 3 -52.93 -19.35 -25.66
C ALA A 3 -52.16 -19.82 -24.42
N HIS A 4 -50.84 -19.82 -24.55
CA HIS A 4 -49.85 -20.10 -23.52
C HIS A 4 -49.67 -18.89 -22.61
N VAL A 5 -50.44 -18.76 -21.51
CA VAL A 5 -50.18 -17.75 -20.47
C VAL A 5 -50.86 -18.15 -19.16
N HIS A 6 -50.18 -17.91 -18.03
CA HIS A 6 -50.49 -18.22 -16.63
C HIS A 6 -49.58 -19.33 -16.05
N ASP A 7 -48.31 -18.98 -15.83
CA ASP A 7 -47.81 -18.46 -14.53
C ASP A 7 -47.59 -19.61 -13.54
N ALA A 8 -46.52 -20.41 -13.62
CA ALA A 8 -45.11 -20.02 -13.48
C ALA A 8 -44.80 -19.16 -12.22
N LEU A 9 -45.60 -19.28 -11.16
CA LEU A 9 -45.36 -18.59 -9.86
C LEU A 9 -45.22 -19.58 -8.69
N ALA A 10 -44.26 -20.51 -8.75
CA ALA A 10 -43.81 -21.22 -7.54
C ALA A 10 -42.46 -21.93 -7.65
N SER A 11 -41.63 -21.63 -8.66
CA SER A 11 -40.23 -22.05 -8.65
C SER A 11 -39.46 -21.08 -7.77
N GLY A 12 -39.46 -21.37 -6.47
CA GLY A 12 -38.75 -20.63 -5.44
C GLY A 12 -37.33 -20.29 -5.87
N THR A 13 -37.05 -18.99 -5.83
CA THR A 13 -35.71 -18.40 -5.82
C THR A 13 -34.78 -18.93 -6.90
N THR A 14 -34.92 -18.37 -8.10
CA THR A 14 -33.76 -17.98 -8.90
C THR A 14 -32.74 -17.30 -7.97
N GLN A 15 -31.74 -18.07 -7.55
CA GLN A 15 -30.49 -17.55 -7.01
C GLN A 15 -29.86 -16.70 -8.10
N THR A 16 -30.30 -15.45 -8.15
CA THR A 16 -29.74 -14.40 -8.98
C THR A 16 -28.26 -14.33 -8.65
N LYS A 17 -27.47 -14.66 -9.66
CA LYS A 17 -26.04 -14.54 -9.83
C LYS A 17 -25.57 -13.12 -9.46
N GLY A 18 -25.56 -12.82 -8.17
CA GLY A 18 -24.98 -11.64 -7.58
C GLY A 18 -23.48 -11.84 -7.49
N GLN A 19 -22.75 -11.24 -8.41
CA GLN A 19 -21.57 -10.38 -8.19
C GLN A 19 -20.99 -10.26 -6.75
N GLN A 20 -20.70 -11.38 -6.08
CA GLN A 20 -20.48 -11.43 -4.63
C GLN A 20 -19.08 -11.92 -4.23
N HIS A 21 -18.02 -11.44 -4.87
CA HIS A 21 -16.64 -11.62 -4.37
C HIS A 21 -15.86 -10.35 -3.94
N PRO A 22 -16.48 -9.24 -3.52
CA PRO A 22 -15.72 -8.17 -2.85
C PRO A 22 -15.56 -8.37 -1.33
N ILE A 23 -16.45 -9.11 -0.64
CA ILE A 23 -16.42 -9.24 0.84
C ILE A 23 -15.16 -9.95 1.36
N LYS A 24 -14.72 -11.00 0.66
CA LYS A 24 -13.50 -11.75 1.03
C LYS A 24 -12.25 -10.88 0.86
N LEU A 25 -12.22 -10.03 -0.16
CA LEU A 25 -11.11 -9.13 -0.43
C LEU A 25 -10.93 -8.12 0.72
N TYR A 26 -12.03 -7.51 1.17
CA TYR A 26 -12.00 -6.58 2.31
C TYR A 26 -11.54 -7.25 3.61
N LEU A 27 -11.99 -8.48 3.90
CA LEU A 27 -11.55 -9.21 5.10
C LEU A 27 -10.05 -9.59 5.06
N VAL A 28 -9.55 -10.04 3.91
CA VAL A 28 -8.11 -10.35 3.74
C VAL A 28 -7.27 -9.10 3.95
N VAL A 29 -7.71 -7.96 3.41
CA VAL A 29 -6.95 -6.71 3.46
C VAL A 29 -7.04 -6.07 4.83
N TRP A 30 -8.20 -6.17 5.48
CA TRP A 30 -8.33 -5.82 6.89
C TRP A 30 -7.35 -6.63 7.75
N GLY A 31 -7.24 -7.94 7.52
CA GLY A 31 -6.26 -8.79 8.19
C GLY A 31 -4.81 -8.37 7.92
N TRP A 32 -4.46 -8.10 6.66
CA TRP A 32 -3.13 -7.61 6.30
C TRP A 32 -2.81 -6.25 6.91
N LEU A 33 -3.75 -5.30 6.92
CA LEU A 33 -3.59 -3.98 7.54
C LEU A 33 -3.39 -4.11 9.05
N PHE A 34 -4.11 -5.03 9.69
CA PHE A 34 -3.95 -5.32 11.11
C PHE A 34 -2.56 -5.87 11.42
N VAL A 35 -2.09 -6.85 10.63
CA VAL A 35 -0.74 -7.42 10.77
C VAL A 35 0.33 -6.34 10.55
N LEU A 36 0.21 -5.53 9.50
CA LEU A 36 1.11 -4.41 9.23
C LEU A 36 1.15 -3.39 10.36
N SER A 37 -0.01 -3.02 10.89
CA SER A 37 -0.09 -2.08 12.02
C SER A 37 0.53 -2.65 13.29
N THR A 38 0.33 -3.95 13.54
CA THR A 38 0.93 -4.65 14.68
C THR A 38 2.45 -4.76 14.53
N CYS A 39 2.94 -5.12 13.34
CA CYS A 39 4.37 -5.16 13.04
C CYS A 39 5.02 -3.78 13.16
N SER A 40 4.34 -2.71 12.74
CA SER A 40 4.81 -1.33 12.92
C SER A 40 4.94 -0.95 14.39
N TYR A 41 4.02 -1.42 15.24
CA TYR A 41 4.10 -1.20 16.68
C TYR A 41 5.20 -2.05 17.34
N LEU A 42 5.38 -3.28 16.87
CA LEU A 42 6.42 -4.19 17.37
C LEU A 42 7.82 -3.63 17.11
N VAL A 43 8.02 -2.97 15.98
CA VAL A 43 9.28 -2.29 15.66
C VAL A 43 9.58 -1.14 16.61
N ASP A 44 8.56 -0.39 17.00
CA ASP A 44 8.70 0.65 18.02
C ASP A 44 9.04 0.01 19.39
N TYR A 45 8.47 -1.16 19.68
CA TYR A 45 8.73 -1.92 20.90
C TYR A 45 10.14 -2.53 20.98
N PHE A 46 10.72 -2.94 19.85
CA PHE A 46 12.10 -3.47 19.80
C PHE A 46 13.18 -2.42 20.11
N GLY A 47 12.81 -1.15 20.31
CA GLY A 47 13.73 -0.13 20.78
C GLY A 47 14.90 0.11 19.83
N LEU A 48 14.69 -0.09 18.52
CA LEU A 48 15.73 0.10 17.51
C LEU A 48 16.11 1.59 17.47
N HIS A 49 17.34 1.91 17.86
CA HIS A 49 17.88 3.27 17.85
C HIS A 49 18.58 3.61 16.52
N GLY A 50 18.56 4.90 16.17
CA GLY A 50 19.23 5.43 14.98
C GLY A 50 18.44 5.25 13.68
N HIS A 51 19.18 5.09 12.56
CA HIS A 51 18.64 5.05 11.20
C HIS A 51 17.65 3.90 10.94
N LEU A 52 17.76 2.79 11.69
CA LEU A 52 16.86 1.64 11.59
C LEU A 52 15.40 2.01 11.93
N ARG A 53 15.18 2.92 12.88
CA ARG A 53 13.82 3.36 13.24
C ARG A 53 13.19 4.15 12.10
N TRP A 54 13.98 5.03 11.49
CA TRP A 54 13.53 5.91 10.42
C TRP A 54 13.17 5.13 9.15
N SER A 55 14.02 4.18 8.75
CA SER A 55 13.75 3.34 7.58
C SER A 55 12.55 2.43 7.77
N LEU A 56 12.36 1.90 8.98
CA LEU A 56 11.31 0.92 9.25
C LEU A 56 9.93 1.58 9.41
N ILE A 57 9.87 2.77 10.00
CA ILE A 57 8.65 3.61 9.99
C ILE A 57 8.26 3.95 8.56
N LEU A 58 9.19 4.43 7.74
CA LEU A 58 8.91 4.73 6.33
C LEU A 58 8.48 3.48 5.55
N LEU A 59 9.13 2.34 5.80
CA LEU A 59 8.79 1.07 5.16
C LEU A 59 7.36 0.65 5.49
N PHE A 60 6.94 0.68 6.76
CA PHE A 60 5.57 0.36 7.13
C PHE A 60 4.57 1.39 6.62
N MET A 61 4.94 2.67 6.59
CA MET A 61 4.10 3.75 6.09
C MET A 61 3.80 3.56 4.59
N VAL A 62 4.83 3.21 3.80
CA VAL A 62 4.68 2.90 2.37
C VAL A 62 3.95 1.57 2.16
N LEU A 63 4.28 0.50 2.91
CA LEU A 63 3.59 -0.79 2.76
C LEU A 63 2.09 -0.68 3.03
N LYS A 64 1.69 -0.01 4.13
CA LYS A 64 0.27 0.15 4.45
C LYS A 64 -0.42 1.04 3.42
N ALA A 65 0.19 2.14 2.99
CA ALA A 65 -0.37 3.02 1.97
C ALA A 65 -0.50 2.32 0.61
N GLY A 66 0.54 1.57 0.21
CA GLY A 66 0.57 0.77 -1.00
C GLY A 66 -0.47 -0.34 -0.99
N LEU A 67 -0.68 -1.01 0.16
CA LEU A 67 -1.73 -2.01 0.31
C LEU A 67 -3.13 -1.38 0.20
N ILE A 68 -3.34 -0.20 0.79
CA ILE A 68 -4.60 0.53 0.65
C ILE A 68 -4.84 0.91 -0.81
N VAL A 69 -3.84 1.45 -1.51
CA VAL A 69 -3.94 1.82 -2.93
C VAL A 69 -4.15 0.58 -3.80
N ALA A 70 -3.39 -0.50 -3.58
CA ALA A 70 -3.51 -1.72 -4.38
C ALA A 70 -4.88 -2.40 -4.23
N VAL A 71 -5.59 -2.19 -3.12
CA VAL A 71 -6.86 -2.86 -2.79
C VAL A 71 -8.06 -1.95 -3.01
N PHE A 72 -8.10 -0.79 -2.37
CA PHE A 72 -9.22 0.14 -2.51
C PHE A 72 -9.25 0.77 -3.89
N MET A 73 -8.10 0.81 -4.57
CA MET A 73 -7.99 1.23 -5.96
C MET A 73 -7.91 0.05 -6.95
N HIS A 74 -8.02 -1.22 -6.51
CA HIS A 74 -8.00 -2.42 -7.37
C HIS A 74 -9.22 -2.53 -8.31
N MET A 75 -10.31 -1.81 -8.05
CA MET A 75 -11.50 -1.73 -8.93
C MET A 75 -11.29 -0.67 -10.05
N ALA A 76 -10.14 -0.72 -10.73
CA ALA A 76 -9.71 0.36 -11.65
C ALA A 76 -9.32 -0.13 -13.05
N TRP A 77 -10.10 -1.03 -13.66
CA TRP A 77 -9.87 -1.43 -15.06
C TRP A 77 -10.11 -0.29 -16.09
N GLU A 78 -10.62 0.88 -15.69
CA GLU A 78 -10.73 2.07 -16.57
C GLU A 78 -9.87 3.29 -16.15
N ARG A 79 -9.16 3.26 -15.00
CA ARG A 79 -8.51 4.47 -14.41
C ARG A 79 -7.12 4.25 -13.81
N LEU A 80 -6.27 3.41 -14.41
CA LEU A 80 -4.85 3.27 -14.02
C LEU A 80 -4.09 4.61 -14.03
N ALA A 81 -4.47 5.55 -14.91
CA ALA A 81 -3.88 6.88 -14.98
C ALA A 81 -4.11 7.73 -13.72
N LEU A 82 -5.27 7.60 -13.05
CA LEU A 82 -5.53 8.33 -11.80
C LEU A 82 -4.75 7.74 -10.62
N ALA A 83 -4.57 6.42 -10.61
CA ALA A 83 -3.73 5.78 -9.60
C ALA A 83 -2.27 6.23 -9.74
N TYR A 84 -1.75 6.24 -10.97
CA TYR A 84 -0.43 6.80 -11.24
C TYR A 84 -0.36 8.28 -10.88
N ALA A 85 -1.37 9.10 -11.18
CA ALA A 85 -1.35 10.52 -10.83
C ALA A 85 -1.25 10.80 -9.32
N ILE A 86 -1.77 9.91 -8.46
CA ILE A 86 -1.71 10.05 -6.99
C ILE A 86 -0.47 9.38 -6.40
N LEU A 87 0.00 8.28 -6.98
CA LEU A 87 1.15 7.52 -6.47
C LEU A 87 2.49 8.05 -6.98
N LEU A 88 2.52 8.63 -8.19
CA LEU A 88 3.71 9.19 -8.81
C LEU A 88 4.31 10.36 -8.01
N PRO A 89 3.53 11.34 -7.48
CA PRO A 89 4.10 12.43 -6.68
C PRO A 89 4.81 11.93 -5.41
N PRO A 90 4.21 11.06 -4.57
CA PRO A 90 4.90 10.48 -3.42
C PRO A 90 6.17 9.71 -3.80
N VAL A 91 6.13 8.90 -4.86
CA VAL A 91 7.29 8.12 -5.31
C VAL A 91 8.41 9.04 -5.79
N LEU A 92 8.09 10.08 -6.56
CA LEU A 92 9.07 11.07 -7.02
C LEU A 92 9.78 11.76 -5.84
N VAL A 93 9.01 12.17 -4.82
CA VAL A 93 9.57 12.77 -3.60
C VAL A 93 10.48 11.78 -2.86
N LEU A 94 10.08 10.51 -2.79
CA LEU A 94 10.89 9.47 -2.15
C LEU A 94 12.22 9.24 -2.88
N VAL A 95 12.20 9.21 -4.20
CA VAL A 95 13.40 9.12 -5.04
C VAL A 95 14.29 10.35 -4.86
N PHE A 96 13.71 11.54 -4.86
CA PHE A 96 14.45 12.78 -4.66
C PHE A 96 15.15 12.81 -3.29
N VAL A 97 14.43 12.47 -2.22
CA VAL A 97 14.98 12.38 -0.86
C VAL A 97 16.07 11.31 -0.79
N ALA A 98 15.87 10.14 -1.41
CA ALA A 98 16.88 9.08 -1.43
C ALA A 98 18.19 9.56 -2.07
N ILE A 99 18.11 10.21 -3.24
CA ILE A 99 19.28 10.78 -3.92
C ILE A 99 19.97 11.84 -3.05
N MET A 100 19.20 12.71 -2.38
CA MET A 100 19.74 13.74 -1.50
C MET A 100 20.46 13.16 -0.28
N VAL A 101 19.95 12.07 0.29
CA VAL A 101 20.60 11.36 1.40
C VAL A 101 21.95 10.78 0.95
N PHE A 102 22.02 10.17 -0.24
CA PHE A 102 23.30 9.69 -0.78
C PHE A 102 24.31 10.83 -0.95
N GLU A 103 23.89 11.95 -1.53
CA GLU A 103 24.76 13.12 -1.75
C GLU A 103 25.28 13.70 -0.42
N ALA A 104 24.41 13.79 0.59
CA ALA A 104 24.78 14.23 1.93
C ALA A 104 25.83 13.31 2.59
N ASP A 105 25.73 12.00 2.39
CA ASP A 105 26.70 11.02 2.90
C ASP A 105 28.06 11.18 2.20
N TYR A 106 28.08 11.33 0.86
CA TYR A 106 29.30 11.63 0.12
C TYR A 106 29.97 12.92 0.60
N THR A 107 29.19 14.00 0.76
CA THR A 107 29.69 15.28 1.29
C THR A 107 30.26 15.13 2.70
N HIS A 108 29.62 14.33 3.55
CA HIS A 108 30.11 14.05 4.90
C HIS A 108 31.43 13.25 4.87
N LEU A 109 31.52 12.21 4.04
CA LEU A 109 32.69 11.35 3.90
C LEU A 109 33.90 12.14 3.37
N LEU A 110 33.70 12.97 2.35
CA LEU A 110 34.71 13.93 1.85
C LEU A 110 35.17 14.89 2.96
N ARG A 111 34.24 15.44 3.75
CA ARG A 111 34.61 16.33 4.86
C ARG A 111 35.48 15.60 5.90
N VAL A 112 35.15 14.37 6.25
CA VAL A 112 35.97 13.58 7.18
C VAL A 112 37.34 13.28 6.58
N LEU A 113 37.43 12.88 5.31
CA LEU A 113 38.71 12.55 4.67
C LEU A 113 39.66 13.75 4.54
N PHE A 114 39.15 14.93 4.23
CA PHE A 114 39.97 16.12 3.99
C PHE A 114 40.20 16.98 5.24
N PHE A 115 39.33 16.92 6.25
CA PHE A 115 39.45 17.68 7.50
C PHE A 115 39.77 16.82 8.73
N ALA A 116 39.94 15.49 8.59
CA ALA A 116 40.50 14.68 9.67
C ALA A 116 41.96 15.09 9.95
N PRO A 117 42.36 15.24 11.22
CA PRO A 117 43.75 15.54 11.57
C PRO A 117 44.65 14.40 11.10
N THR A 118 45.60 14.70 10.22
CA THR A 118 46.74 13.80 9.98
C THR A 118 47.60 13.81 11.24
N ALA A 119 47.63 12.69 11.96
CA ALA A 119 48.61 12.45 13.02
C ALA A 119 50.03 12.32 12.46
#